data_AF-A0A957XAX1-F1
#
_entry.id   AF-A0A957XAX1-F1
#
_cell.length_a   1.000
_cell.length_b   1.000
_cell.length_c   1.000
_cell.angle_alpha   90.00
_cell.angle_beta   90.00
_cell.angle_gamma   90.00
#
_symmetry.space_group_name_H-M   'P 1'
#
loop_
_entity.id
_entity.type
_entity.pdbx_description
1 polymer ?
#
loop_
_entity_poly.entity_id
_entity_poly.type
_entity_poly.pdbx_seq_one_letter_code
_entity_poly.pdbx_strand_id
1 'polypeptide(L)'
;MRNLDRRLTTVLLAMVLGMSVLAIMCYATIFVQPNIPFNPLSPQRATEIALVNVVAIQQQQAQGPAATLDQSYPATWTTTPTNTPGPTKTATNTRTATPTRTSSPTRTPTATNTRTPAPPPPPPTVTPTPSPLPYVVGSHSSRNNCADTGLEGIVNGTDGLPQAGAQVQYGEVGVSGSRFIATTDNNGRYGALLIPGSSKPASYQSHNWYAYVVENGQQASEQFQFTTDPIYADNPSYCGRDNNDDDDESDDEEDNEDELEPGCSLDPCKVSSSIQIKVINWQRRTPFN
;
A
#
# COMPACT_ATOMS: atom_id res chain seq x y z
N MET A 1 -50.92 -26.49 43.15
CA MET A 1 -49.59 -26.02 42.69
C MET A 1 -49.44 -26.08 41.16
N ARG A 2 -49.65 -27.22 40.48
CA ARG A 2 -49.50 -27.35 39.01
C ARG A 2 -50.23 -26.33 38.10
N ASN A 3 -51.37 -25.78 38.53
CA ASN A 3 -52.11 -24.78 37.73
C ASN A 3 -51.56 -23.36 37.83
N LEU A 4 -50.82 -23.04 38.91
CA LEU A 4 -50.19 -21.72 39.08
C LEU A 4 -48.96 -21.61 38.17
N ASP A 5 -48.18 -22.70 38.06
CA ASP A 5 -47.00 -22.78 37.21
C ASP A 5 -47.35 -22.60 35.73
N ARG A 6 -48.45 -23.22 35.25
CA ARG A 6 -48.86 -23.09 33.85
C ARG A 6 -49.26 -21.66 33.49
N ARG A 7 -49.99 -20.97 34.38
CA ARG A 7 -50.41 -19.58 34.15
C ARG A 7 -49.20 -18.62 34.17
N LEU A 8 -48.29 -18.81 35.12
CA LEU A 8 -47.08 -18.00 35.21
C LEU A 8 -46.20 -18.17 33.96
N THR A 9 -45.98 -19.41 33.51
CA THR A 9 -45.21 -19.67 32.28
C THR A 9 -45.86 -19.06 31.04
N THR A 10 -47.19 -19.11 30.91
CA THR A 10 -47.89 -18.47 29.80
C THR A 10 -47.73 -16.96 29.81
N VAL A 11 -47.81 -16.32 30.99
CA VAL A 11 -47.61 -14.86 31.12
C VAL A 11 -46.17 -14.46 30.80
N LEU A 12 -45.18 -15.19 31.31
CA LEU A 12 -43.77 -14.92 31.02
C LEU A 12 -43.44 -15.10 29.54
N LEU A 13 -43.96 -16.16 28.91
CA LEU A 13 -43.78 -16.38 27.47
C LEU A 13 -44.41 -15.25 26.65
N ALA A 14 -45.62 -14.81 26.99
CA ALA A 14 -46.28 -13.70 26.32
C ALA A 14 -45.49 -12.39 26.48
N MET A 15 -44.91 -12.14 27.66
CA MET A 15 -44.07 -10.96 27.92
C MET A 15 -42.79 -10.98 27.09
N VAL A 16 -42.09 -12.12 27.03
CA VAL A 16 -40.86 -12.26 26.22
C VAL A 16 -41.17 -12.07 24.73
N LEU A 17 -42.24 -12.69 24.22
CA LEU A 17 -42.66 -12.52 22.83
C LEU A 17 -43.02 -11.06 22.52
N GLY A 18 -43.74 -10.39 23.42
CA GLY A 18 -44.06 -8.97 23.29
C GLY A 18 -42.80 -8.09 23.21
N MET A 19 -41.82 -8.32 24.08
CA MET A 19 -40.53 -7.61 24.07
C MET A 19 -39.71 -7.90 22.80
N SER A 20 -39.71 -9.13 22.31
CA SER A 20 -39.03 -9.49 21.06
C SER A 20 -39.65 -8.80 19.85
N VAL A 21 -40.97 -8.79 19.73
CA VAL A 21 -41.66 -8.08 18.64
C VAL A 21 -41.41 -6.58 18.70
N LEU A 22 -41.43 -5.99 19.90
CA LEU A 22 -41.11 -4.57 20.10
C LEU A 22 -39.67 -4.26 19.65
N ALA A 23 -38.69 -5.08 20.02
CA ALA A 23 -37.31 -4.91 19.59
C ALA A 23 -37.16 -4.98 18.07
N ILE A 24 -37.81 -5.94 17.41
CA ILE A 24 -37.80 -6.08 15.94
C ILE A 24 -38.40 -4.82 15.29
N MET A 25 -39.52 -4.32 15.80
CA MET A 25 -40.13 -3.08 15.31
C MET A 25 -39.19 -1.88 15.48
N CYS A 26 -38.49 -1.76 16.61
CA CYS A 26 -37.47 -0.71 16.81
C CYS A 26 -36.36 -0.79 15.75
N TYR A 27 -35.80 -1.98 15.50
CA TYR A 27 -34.78 -2.14 14.45
C TYR A 27 -35.31 -1.83 13.05
N ALA A 28 -36.54 -2.24 12.73
CA ALA A 28 -37.16 -1.91 11.45
C ALA A 28 -37.35 -0.39 11.29
N THR A 29 -37.76 0.32 12.34
CA THR A 29 -37.88 1.79 12.29
C THR A 29 -36.52 2.48 12.09
N ILE A 30 -35.45 1.99 12.74
CA ILE A 30 -34.09 2.50 12.55
C ILE A 30 -33.63 2.29 11.10
N PHE A 31 -33.97 1.16 10.50
CA PHE A 31 -33.61 0.84 9.11
C PHE A 31 -34.29 1.77 8.10
N VAL A 32 -35.58 2.07 8.29
CA VAL A 32 -36.34 2.96 7.38
C VAL A 32 -36.00 4.43 7.63
N GLN A 33 -35.78 4.83 8.89
CA GLN A 33 -35.47 6.20 9.27
C GLN A 33 -34.25 6.23 10.22
N PRO A 34 -33.03 6.26 9.66
CA PRO A 34 -31.81 6.19 10.46
C PRO A 34 -31.59 7.42 11.37
N ASN A 35 -32.33 8.52 11.15
CA ASN A 35 -32.20 9.78 11.88
C ASN A 35 -33.17 9.94 13.07
N ILE A 36 -33.86 8.87 13.50
CA ILE A 36 -34.73 8.94 14.69
C ILE A 36 -33.90 9.06 15.99
N PRO A 37 -34.37 9.81 17.00
CA PRO A 37 -33.59 10.17 18.19
C PRO A 37 -33.18 8.99 19.10
N PHE A 38 -33.81 7.83 18.92
CA PHE A 38 -33.52 6.60 19.67
C PHE A 38 -32.63 5.61 18.89
N ASN A 39 -32.15 5.97 17.68
CA ASN A 39 -31.09 5.22 17.03
C ASN A 39 -29.76 5.51 17.73
N PRO A 40 -29.14 4.55 18.45
CA PRO A 40 -27.86 4.77 19.11
C PRO A 40 -26.72 5.03 18.11
N LEU A 41 -26.92 4.67 16.84
CA LEU A 41 -25.98 4.78 15.73
C LEU A 41 -26.55 5.68 14.62
N SER A 42 -27.07 6.86 14.96
CA SER A 42 -27.51 7.80 13.92
C SER A 42 -26.31 8.19 13.04
N PRO A 43 -26.49 8.32 11.71
CA PRO A 43 -25.41 8.74 10.80
C PRO A 43 -24.74 10.04 11.25
N GLN A 44 -25.51 10.98 11.81
CA GLN A 44 -24.98 12.23 12.36
C GLN A 44 -24.01 11.98 13.51
N ARG A 45 -24.34 11.09 14.45
CA ARG A 45 -23.46 10.78 15.59
C ARG A 45 -22.19 10.06 15.16
N ALA A 46 -22.26 9.23 14.12
CA ALA A 46 -21.07 8.63 13.51
C ALA A 46 -20.16 9.70 12.88
N THR A 47 -20.74 10.68 12.18
CA THR A 47 -20.01 11.82 11.60
C THR A 47 -19.42 12.74 12.68
N GLU A 48 -20.15 13.00 13.77
CA GLU A 48 -19.64 13.78 14.91
C GLU A 48 -18.46 13.07 15.60
N ILE A 49 -18.56 11.76 15.85
CA ILE A 49 -17.45 10.98 16.42
C ILE A 49 -16.25 10.98 15.47
N ALA A 50 -16.48 10.85 14.16
CA ALA A 50 -15.41 10.95 13.18
C ALA A 50 -14.74 12.33 13.16
N LEU A 51 -15.52 13.41 13.22
CA LEU A 51 -15.03 14.79 13.29
C LEU A 51 -14.23 15.06 14.57
N VAL A 52 -14.70 14.61 15.73
CA VAL A 52 -13.95 14.75 16.99
C VAL A 52 -12.61 14.04 16.91
N ASN A 53 -12.54 12.85 16.32
CA ASN A 53 -11.28 12.13 16.13
C ASN A 53 -10.34 12.84 15.15
N VAL A 54 -10.85 13.41 14.06
CA VAL A 54 -10.03 14.19 13.10
C VAL A 54 -9.45 15.45 13.75
N VAL A 55 -10.23 16.17 14.57
CA VAL A 55 -9.75 17.35 15.30
C VAL A 55 -8.70 16.96 16.35
N ALA A 56 -8.89 15.85 17.05
CA ALA A 56 -7.91 15.36 18.03
C ALA A 56 -6.55 14.99 17.37
N ILE A 57 -6.58 14.39 16.18
CA ILE A 57 -5.37 14.07 15.41
C ILE A 57 -4.69 15.36 14.91
N GLN A 58 -5.44 16.35 14.43
CA GLN A 58 -4.86 17.64 14.03
C GLN A 58 -4.23 18.40 15.20
N GLN A 59 -4.83 18.36 16.39
CA GLN A 59 -4.26 19.01 17.58
C GLN A 59 -2.98 18.32 18.07
N GLN A 60 -2.84 17.00 17.91
CA GLN A 60 -1.59 16.30 18.20
C GLN A 60 -0.46 16.62 17.21
N GLN A 61 -0.78 16.91 15.94
CA GLN A 61 0.23 17.36 14.97
C GLN A 61 0.67 18.81 15.20
N ALA A 62 -0.18 19.66 15.82
CA ALA A 62 0.15 21.07 16.08
C ALA A 62 1.12 21.31 17.25
N GLN A 63 1.41 20.29 18.09
CA GLN A 63 2.38 20.39 19.20
C GLN A 63 3.71 19.68 18.94
N GLY A 64 3.89 19.09 17.74
CA GLY A 64 5.23 18.72 17.30
C GLY A 64 6.07 19.99 17.11
N PRO A 65 7.36 20.01 17.49
CA PRO A 65 8.23 21.15 17.18
C PRO A 65 8.10 21.42 15.69
N ALA A 66 7.79 22.66 15.34
CA ALA A 66 7.71 23.12 13.96
C ALA A 66 9.05 22.77 13.28
N ALA A 67 9.09 21.62 12.61
CA ALA A 67 10.17 21.28 11.73
C ALA A 67 10.00 22.24 10.57
N THR A 68 10.79 23.31 10.58
CA THR A 68 11.05 24.14 9.43
C THR A 68 11.52 23.20 8.32
N LEU A 69 10.59 22.76 7.48
CA LEU A 69 10.92 22.09 6.22
C LEU A 69 11.49 23.18 5.32
N ASP A 70 12.76 23.50 5.54
CA ASP A 70 13.62 24.04 4.49
C ASP A 70 13.82 22.89 3.49
N GLN A 71 12.81 22.68 2.66
CA GLN A 71 12.83 21.73 1.56
C GLN A 71 13.62 22.35 0.40
N SER A 72 14.85 22.75 0.68
CA SER A 72 15.86 22.99 -0.34
C SER A 72 16.31 21.63 -0.84
N TYR A 73 15.77 21.23 -2.00
CA TYR A 73 16.26 20.07 -2.73
C TYR A 73 17.78 20.24 -2.90
N PRO A 74 18.63 19.36 -2.33
CA PRO A 74 20.06 19.50 -2.49
C PRO A 74 20.41 19.38 -3.97
N ALA A 75 21.17 20.35 -4.47
CA ALA A 75 21.68 20.36 -5.82
C ALA A 75 22.41 19.03 -6.11
N THR A 76 21.89 18.33 -7.11
CA THR A 76 22.48 17.29 -7.94
C THR A 76 23.80 16.71 -7.42
N TRP A 77 23.74 15.56 -6.76
CA TRP A 77 24.93 14.78 -6.44
C TRP A 77 25.53 14.20 -7.73
N THR A 78 26.57 14.84 -8.22
CA THR A 78 27.47 14.30 -9.24
C THR A 78 28.08 13.00 -8.70
N THR A 79 27.73 11.86 -9.29
CA THR A 79 28.30 10.56 -8.93
C THR A 79 29.81 10.62 -9.14
N THR A 80 30.58 10.60 -8.04
CA THR A 80 32.03 10.44 -8.11
C THR A 80 32.31 8.99 -8.49
N PRO A 81 32.91 8.68 -9.65
CA PRO A 81 33.21 7.32 -10.04
C PRO A 81 34.19 6.73 -9.03
N THR A 82 33.77 5.65 -8.36
CA THR A 82 34.63 4.87 -7.48
C THR A 82 35.64 4.14 -8.34
N ASN A 83 36.91 4.49 -8.22
CA ASN A 83 38.02 3.79 -8.86
C ASN A 83 38.09 2.35 -8.33
N THR A 84 37.51 1.40 -9.07
CA THR A 84 37.74 -0.03 -8.88
C THR A 84 39.22 -0.33 -9.14
N PRO A 85 39.97 -0.89 -8.18
CA PRO A 85 41.34 -1.32 -8.42
C PRO A 85 41.34 -2.44 -9.46
N GLY A 86 41.93 -2.16 -10.63
CA GLY A 86 42.10 -3.14 -11.70
C GLY A 86 43.09 -4.26 -11.29
N PRO A 87 43.06 -5.40 -12.00
CA PRO A 87 43.88 -6.57 -11.67
C PRO A 87 45.38 -6.23 -11.70
N THR A 88 46.07 -6.53 -10.59
CA THR A 88 47.52 -6.40 -10.43
C THR A 88 48.23 -7.30 -11.45
N LYS A 89 48.91 -6.71 -12.43
CA LYS A 89 49.81 -7.44 -13.34
C LYS A 89 51.07 -7.84 -12.58
N THR A 90 51.16 -9.11 -12.19
CA THR A 90 52.40 -9.71 -11.70
C THR A 90 53.38 -9.88 -12.87
N ALA A 91 54.49 -9.13 -12.84
CA ALA A 91 55.59 -9.31 -13.78
C ALA A 91 56.57 -10.37 -13.23
N THR A 92 56.58 -11.56 -13.83
CA THR A 92 57.60 -12.59 -13.54
C THR A 92 58.79 -12.37 -14.46
N ASN A 93 59.84 -11.72 -13.94
CA ASN A 93 61.15 -11.67 -14.60
C ASN A 93 61.98 -12.88 -14.11
N THR A 94 62.20 -13.86 -14.98
CA THR A 94 63.19 -14.92 -14.71
C THR A 94 64.31 -14.82 -15.74
N ARG A 95 65.51 -14.49 -15.26
CA ARG A 95 66.75 -14.43 -16.03
C ARG A 95 67.10 -15.82 -16.58
N THR A 96 67.35 -15.87 -17.88
CA THR A 96 67.99 -17.00 -18.56
C THR A 96 69.45 -17.12 -18.11
N ALA A 97 69.81 -18.27 -17.54
CA ALA A 97 71.20 -18.64 -17.27
C ALA A 97 71.78 -19.45 -18.45
N THR A 98 73.05 -19.18 -18.72
CA THR A 98 73.97 -19.72 -19.73
C THR A 98 73.97 -21.26 -19.82
N PRO A 99 74.05 -21.86 -21.02
CA PRO A 99 74.12 -23.32 -21.15
C PRO A 99 75.54 -23.82 -20.84
N THR A 100 75.67 -24.63 -19.79
CA THR A 100 76.84 -25.50 -19.57
C THR A 100 76.53 -26.89 -20.11
N ARG A 101 77.38 -27.38 -21.02
CA ARG A 101 77.32 -28.76 -21.55
C ARG A 101 77.40 -29.75 -20.39
N THR A 102 76.32 -30.46 -20.15
CA THR A 102 76.23 -31.51 -19.13
C THR A 102 76.03 -32.87 -19.82
N SER A 103 76.72 -33.87 -19.30
CA SER A 103 76.86 -35.23 -19.81
C SER A 103 75.56 -36.04 -19.85
N SER A 104 75.54 -36.98 -20.80
CA SER A 104 74.62 -38.12 -21.04
C SER A 104 73.46 -38.34 -20.05
N PRO A 105 72.19 -38.36 -20.51
CA PRO A 105 71.06 -38.62 -19.64
C PRO A 105 71.00 -40.10 -19.25
N THR A 106 71.17 -40.36 -17.96
CA THR A 106 70.76 -41.63 -17.35
C THR A 106 69.24 -41.63 -17.28
N ARG A 107 68.59 -42.66 -17.85
CA ARG A 107 67.12 -42.84 -17.79
C ARG A 107 66.69 -42.94 -16.34
N THR A 108 66.23 -41.82 -15.79
CA THR A 108 65.63 -41.77 -14.47
C THR A 108 64.20 -42.29 -14.59
N PRO A 109 63.76 -43.26 -13.76
CA PRO A 109 62.40 -43.78 -13.83
C PRO A 109 61.41 -42.63 -13.62
N THR A 110 60.53 -42.44 -14.60
CA THR A 110 59.46 -41.44 -14.54
C THR A 110 58.55 -41.78 -13.37
N ALA A 111 58.51 -40.92 -12.35
CA ALA A 111 57.61 -41.08 -11.22
C ALA A 111 56.17 -41.18 -11.73
N THR A 112 55.54 -42.32 -11.50
CA THR A 112 54.13 -42.53 -11.80
C THR A 112 53.31 -41.58 -10.94
N ASN A 113 52.62 -40.62 -11.57
CA ASN A 113 51.71 -39.71 -10.89
C ASN A 113 50.63 -40.53 -10.18
N THR A 114 50.82 -40.73 -8.88
CA THR A 114 49.82 -41.34 -8.01
C THR A 114 48.74 -40.28 -7.83
N ARG A 115 47.53 -40.52 -8.35
CA ARG A 115 46.41 -39.59 -8.20
C ARG A 115 46.10 -39.47 -6.72
N THR A 116 46.45 -38.33 -6.12
CA THR A 116 45.96 -37.95 -4.80
C THR A 116 44.43 -37.94 -4.86
N PRO A 117 43.72 -38.67 -3.98
CA PRO A 117 42.27 -38.63 -3.92
C PRO A 117 41.79 -37.18 -3.77
N ALA A 118 40.79 -36.79 -4.56
CA ALA A 118 40.17 -35.49 -4.38
C ALA A 118 39.62 -35.39 -2.94
N PRO A 119 39.80 -34.26 -2.25
CA PRO A 119 39.21 -34.06 -0.94
C PRO A 119 37.69 -34.24 -1.04
N PRO A 120 37.05 -34.83 -0.02
CA PRO A 120 35.60 -34.97 0.00
C PRO A 120 34.93 -33.60 -0.15
N PRO A 121 33.81 -33.49 -0.87
CA PRO A 121 33.08 -32.24 -0.99
C PRO A 121 32.74 -31.71 0.40
N PRO A 122 32.80 -30.38 0.61
CA PRO A 122 32.41 -29.80 1.89
C PRO A 122 30.97 -30.21 2.23
N PRO A 123 30.66 -30.44 3.52
CA PRO A 123 29.30 -30.72 3.94
C PRO A 123 28.37 -29.60 3.46
N PRO A 124 27.12 -29.91 3.07
CA PRO A 124 26.18 -28.88 2.65
C PRO A 124 26.04 -27.86 3.77
N THR A 125 26.30 -26.59 3.45
CA THR A 125 26.04 -25.49 4.37
C THR A 125 24.55 -25.49 4.67
N VAL A 126 24.19 -25.58 5.94
CA VAL A 126 22.78 -25.48 6.35
C VAL A 126 22.33 -24.07 6.05
N THR A 127 21.50 -23.90 5.02
CA THR A 127 20.86 -22.61 4.75
C THR A 127 19.91 -22.34 5.90
N PRO A 128 20.06 -21.21 6.65
CA PRO A 128 19.12 -20.89 7.71
C PRO A 128 17.70 -20.81 7.13
N THR A 129 16.76 -21.46 7.79
CA THR A 129 15.34 -21.30 7.45
C THR A 129 14.95 -19.85 7.72
N PRO A 130 14.36 -19.12 6.75
CA PRO A 130 13.97 -17.73 6.96
C PRO A 130 13.01 -17.65 8.16
N SER A 131 13.26 -16.71 9.07
CA SER A 131 12.33 -16.45 10.17
C SER A 131 11.02 -15.93 9.59
N PRO A 132 9.85 -16.42 10.05
CA PRO A 132 8.57 -15.87 9.62
C PRO A 132 8.49 -14.40 9.98
N LEU A 133 7.96 -13.59 9.06
CA LEU A 133 7.78 -12.16 9.27
C LEU A 133 6.67 -11.91 10.30
N PRO A 134 6.85 -10.97 11.24
CA PRO A 134 5.88 -10.73 12.32
C PRO A 134 4.57 -10.07 11.87
N TYR A 135 4.54 -9.49 10.67
CA TYR A 135 3.36 -8.76 10.18
C TYR A 135 2.94 -9.19 8.78
N VAL A 136 1.63 -9.14 8.55
CA VAL A 136 1.01 -9.30 7.24
C VAL A 136 0.13 -8.09 6.95
N VAL A 137 0.32 -7.49 5.78
CA VAL A 137 -0.59 -6.45 5.28
C VAL A 137 -1.87 -7.14 4.82
N GLY A 138 -2.92 -7.04 5.63
CA GLY A 138 -4.16 -7.82 5.45
C GLY A 138 -5.01 -7.33 4.28
N SER A 139 -5.00 -6.02 4.03
CA SER A 139 -5.69 -5.39 2.89
C SER A 139 -5.05 -4.05 2.58
N HIS A 140 -5.01 -3.67 1.30
CA HIS A 140 -4.69 -2.32 0.88
C HIS A 140 -5.59 -1.90 -0.29
N SER A 141 -5.90 -0.62 -0.37
CA SER A 141 -6.58 0.00 -1.50
C SER A 141 -5.90 1.33 -1.81
N SER A 142 -5.86 1.68 -3.09
CA SER A 142 -5.67 3.08 -3.47
C SER A 142 -7.03 3.74 -3.56
N ARG A 143 -7.17 4.90 -2.96
CA ARG A 143 -8.31 5.79 -3.22
C ARG A 143 -7.84 6.91 -4.11
N ASN A 144 -8.39 6.96 -5.31
CA ASN A 144 -8.30 8.15 -6.13
C ASN A 144 -9.58 8.93 -5.84
N ASN A 145 -9.41 10.06 -5.17
CA ASN A 145 -10.41 11.11 -5.26
C ASN A 145 -9.88 12.12 -6.28
N CYS A 146 -10.76 12.99 -6.75
CA CYS A 146 -10.45 13.94 -7.79
C CYS A 146 -9.47 15.04 -7.42
N ALA A 147 -9.18 15.11 -6.13
CA ALA A 147 -8.24 16.02 -5.57
C ALA A 147 -6.99 15.31 -5.06
N ASP A 148 -6.85 13.97 -5.04
CA ASP A 148 -5.79 13.25 -4.33
C ASP A 148 -5.69 11.76 -4.71
N THR A 149 -4.45 11.26 -4.82
CA THR A 149 -4.13 9.82 -4.82
C THR A 149 -3.69 9.42 -3.42
N GLY A 150 -4.40 8.48 -2.78
CA GLY A 150 -4.06 7.97 -1.46
C GLY A 150 -3.83 6.46 -1.42
N LEU A 151 -3.09 6.01 -0.41
CA LEU A 151 -2.93 4.61 -0.01
C LEU A 151 -3.61 4.40 1.34
N GLU A 152 -4.45 3.38 1.47
CA GLU A 152 -5.01 2.95 2.74
C GLU A 152 -4.87 1.44 2.92
N GLY A 153 -4.91 0.96 4.16
CA GLY A 153 -4.86 -0.48 4.43
C GLY A 153 -5.00 -0.84 5.89
N ILE A 154 -4.85 -2.14 6.19
CA ILE A 154 -4.86 -2.70 7.55
C ILE A 154 -3.60 -3.56 7.75
N VAL A 155 -2.90 -3.34 8.87
CA VAL A 155 -1.78 -4.18 9.31
C VAL A 155 -2.29 -5.17 10.35
N ASN A 156 -2.08 -6.46 10.08
CA ASN A 156 -2.37 -7.53 11.03
C ASN A 156 -1.07 -8.15 11.56
N GLY A 157 -1.11 -8.59 12.82
CA GLY A 157 -0.05 -9.37 13.44
C GLY A 157 -0.05 -10.83 12.97
N THR A 158 0.87 -11.63 13.49
CA THR A 158 0.94 -13.08 13.25
C THR A 158 -0.30 -13.83 13.75
N ASP A 159 -1.04 -13.25 14.69
CA ASP A 159 -2.31 -13.74 15.22
C ASP A 159 -3.51 -13.42 14.31
N GLY A 160 -3.31 -12.66 13.24
CA GLY A 160 -4.37 -12.19 12.35
C GLY A 160 -5.19 -11.04 12.92
N LEU A 161 -4.82 -10.50 14.08
CA LEU A 161 -5.50 -9.35 14.69
C LEU A 161 -4.89 -8.03 14.20
N PRO A 162 -5.69 -6.96 14.06
CA PRO A 162 -5.17 -5.66 13.67
C PRO A 162 -4.17 -5.10 14.70
N GLN A 163 -3.06 -4.54 14.22
CA GLN A 163 -1.95 -4.05 15.05
C GLN A 163 -1.91 -2.52 15.04
N ALA A 164 -2.17 -1.93 16.21
CA ALA A 164 -2.12 -0.48 16.42
C ALA A 164 -0.68 0.02 16.58
N GLY A 165 -0.41 1.26 16.14
CA GLY A 165 0.90 1.89 16.27
C GLY A 165 2.00 1.30 15.37
N ALA A 166 1.65 0.37 14.47
CA ALA A 166 2.56 -0.17 13.48
C ALA A 166 2.95 0.93 12.49
N GLN A 167 4.23 0.99 12.12
CA GLN A 167 4.72 1.96 11.14
C GLN A 167 4.69 1.33 9.75
N VAL A 168 4.03 1.98 8.81
CA VAL A 168 4.02 1.58 7.39
C VAL A 168 4.86 2.57 6.63
N GLN A 169 5.99 2.10 6.11
CA GLN A 169 6.82 2.89 5.23
C GLN A 169 6.37 2.71 3.80
N TYR A 170 6.32 3.81 3.05
CA TYR A 170 5.93 3.81 1.65
C TYR A 170 6.76 4.81 0.84
N GLY A 171 6.75 4.66 -0.48
CA GLY A 171 7.46 5.55 -1.38
C GLY A 171 7.29 5.16 -2.84
N GLU A 172 7.81 5.99 -3.74
CA GLU A 172 7.78 5.78 -5.18
C GLU A 172 9.04 5.05 -5.66
N VAL A 173 8.86 4.01 -6.46
CA VAL A 173 9.92 3.17 -6.99
C VAL A 173 10.77 3.96 -7.97
N GLY A 174 12.08 4.02 -7.73
CA GLY A 174 13.02 4.72 -8.60
C GLY A 174 13.12 6.23 -8.34
N VAL A 175 12.35 6.78 -7.41
CA VAL A 175 12.44 8.19 -7.01
C VAL A 175 13.29 8.32 -5.76
N SER A 176 14.46 8.94 -5.92
CA SER A 176 15.39 9.19 -4.81
C SER A 176 14.75 10.06 -3.73
N GLY A 177 14.87 9.66 -2.46
CA GLY A 177 14.28 10.37 -1.33
C GLY A 177 12.78 10.14 -1.14
N SER A 178 12.11 9.36 -1.99
CA SER A 178 10.70 9.00 -1.82
C SER A 178 10.57 7.91 -0.75
N ARG A 179 10.54 8.34 0.52
CA ARG A 179 10.41 7.48 1.70
C ARG A 179 9.65 8.22 2.79
N PHE A 180 8.44 7.76 3.05
CA PHE A 180 7.49 8.35 4.00
C PHE A 180 7.01 7.27 4.97
N ILE A 181 6.43 7.69 6.09
CA ILE A 181 5.93 6.78 7.14
C ILE A 181 4.51 7.19 7.52
N ALA A 182 3.59 6.22 7.51
CA ALA A 182 2.28 6.31 8.13
C ALA A 182 2.25 5.43 9.39
N THR A 183 1.39 5.75 10.35
CA THR A 183 1.20 4.94 11.57
C THR A 183 -0.22 4.42 11.62
N THR A 184 -0.41 3.16 12.01
CA THR A 184 -1.74 2.58 12.14
C THR A 184 -2.49 3.10 13.36
N ASP A 185 -3.81 3.25 13.23
CA ASP A 185 -4.73 3.59 14.31
C ASP A 185 -5.00 2.39 15.26
N ASN A 186 -5.88 2.58 16.24
CA ASN A 186 -6.26 1.54 17.21
C ASN A 186 -6.90 0.29 16.58
N ASN A 187 -7.34 0.36 15.32
CA ASN A 187 -7.92 -0.74 14.57
C ASN A 187 -6.95 -1.29 13.51
N GLY A 188 -5.66 -0.97 13.61
CA GLY A 188 -4.63 -1.37 12.67
C GLY A 188 -4.75 -0.74 11.28
N ARG A 189 -5.61 0.28 11.11
CA ARG A 189 -5.82 0.95 9.82
C ARG A 189 -4.79 2.04 9.61
N TYR A 190 -4.27 2.18 8.40
CA TYR A 190 -3.44 3.31 8.00
C TYR A 190 -3.99 3.97 6.74
N GLY A 191 -3.67 5.26 6.58
CA GLY A 191 -3.96 6.06 5.40
C GLY A 191 -2.80 7.01 5.13
N ALA A 192 -2.46 7.20 3.86
CA ALA A 192 -1.36 8.04 3.41
C ALA A 192 -1.76 8.75 2.13
N LEU A 193 -1.51 10.07 2.08
CA LEU A 193 -1.60 10.83 0.83
C LEU A 193 -0.32 10.58 0.03
N LEU A 194 -0.46 10.14 -1.22
CA LEU A 194 0.66 9.86 -2.13
C LEU A 194 0.93 11.04 -3.04
N ILE A 195 -0.11 11.49 -3.75
CA ILE A 195 -0.03 12.63 -4.68
C ILE A 195 -1.17 13.57 -4.33
N PRO A 196 -0.89 14.80 -3.89
CA PRO A 196 -1.93 15.81 -3.80
C PRO A 196 -2.36 16.18 -5.20
N GLY A 197 -3.65 16.22 -5.49
CA GLY A 197 -4.20 16.59 -6.80
C GLY A 197 -4.03 18.06 -7.14
N SER A 198 -3.59 18.89 -6.18
CA SER A 198 -3.01 20.20 -6.51
C SER A 198 -1.74 20.09 -7.37
N SER A 199 -1.07 18.93 -7.37
CA SER A 199 0.09 18.62 -8.20
C SER A 199 -0.33 18.04 -9.55
N LYS A 200 -0.92 18.90 -10.41
CA LYS A 200 -1.35 18.52 -11.77
C LYS A 200 -0.31 17.71 -12.56
N PRO A 201 0.98 18.09 -12.62
CA PRO A 201 1.96 17.34 -13.42
C PRO A 201 2.19 15.91 -12.93
N ALA A 202 2.12 15.67 -11.62
CA ALA A 202 2.24 14.34 -11.03
C ALA A 202 0.94 13.55 -11.20
N SER A 203 -0.22 14.19 -11.00
CA SER A 203 -1.50 13.51 -11.12
C SER A 203 -1.74 12.95 -12.53
N TYR A 204 -1.22 13.56 -13.60
CA TYR A 204 -1.40 13.07 -14.98
C TYR A 204 -0.51 11.88 -15.37
N GLN A 205 0.30 11.36 -14.45
CA GLN A 205 1.19 10.23 -14.74
C GLN A 205 0.82 9.01 -13.91
N SER A 206 1.14 7.84 -14.44
CA SER A 206 1.09 6.63 -13.62
C SER A 206 2.35 6.55 -12.77
N HIS A 207 2.20 6.14 -11.51
CA HIS A 207 3.30 6.04 -10.56
C HIS A 207 3.39 4.62 -10.00
N ASN A 208 4.62 4.12 -9.83
CA ASN A 208 4.89 2.83 -9.20
C ASN A 208 5.32 3.07 -7.76
N TRP A 209 4.58 2.50 -6.82
CA TRP A 209 4.77 2.68 -5.39
C TRP A 209 5.23 1.38 -4.75
N TYR A 210 5.83 1.50 -3.58
CA TYR A 210 6.11 0.40 -2.67
C TYR A 210 5.61 0.74 -1.27
N ALA A 211 5.28 -0.29 -0.49
CA ALA A 211 5.04 -0.15 0.93
C ALA A 211 5.37 -1.43 1.71
N TYR A 212 5.72 -1.28 2.98
CA TYR A 212 5.98 -2.36 3.94
C TYR A 212 5.88 -1.87 5.39
N VAL A 213 5.67 -2.79 6.33
CA VAL A 213 5.70 -2.52 7.76
C VAL A 213 7.15 -2.43 8.24
N VAL A 214 7.41 -1.46 9.12
CA VAL A 214 8.70 -1.25 9.77
C VAL A 214 8.53 -1.41 11.27
N GLU A 215 9.47 -2.13 11.89
CA GLU A 215 9.57 -2.28 13.35
C GLU A 215 11.01 -1.97 13.74
N ASN A 216 11.21 -1.06 14.70
CA ASN A 216 12.55 -0.64 15.15
C ASN A 216 13.48 -0.16 14.01
N GLY A 217 12.90 0.49 12.99
CA GLY A 217 13.63 0.99 11.82
C GLY A 217 14.03 -0.08 10.80
N GLN A 218 13.69 -1.36 11.04
CA GLN A 218 13.91 -2.48 10.12
C GLN A 218 12.61 -2.93 9.47
N GLN A 219 12.70 -3.39 8.24
CA GLN A 219 11.54 -3.93 7.53
C GLN A 219 11.05 -5.22 8.23
N ALA A 220 9.77 -5.24 8.59
CA ALA A 220 9.13 -6.26 9.40
C ALA A 220 7.99 -7.00 8.66
N SER A 221 7.71 -6.63 7.40
CA SER A 221 6.81 -7.36 6.51
C SER A 221 7.40 -7.50 5.11
N GLU A 222 6.73 -8.27 4.26
CA GLU A 222 7.01 -8.27 2.82
C GLU A 222 6.78 -6.87 2.26
N GLN A 223 7.60 -6.49 1.28
CA GLN A 223 7.36 -5.30 0.47
C GLN A 223 6.35 -5.65 -0.63
N PHE A 224 5.31 -4.85 -0.74
CA PHE A 224 4.40 -4.91 -1.88
C PHE A 224 4.60 -3.68 -2.77
N GLN A 225 4.41 -3.89 -4.06
CA GLN A 225 4.46 -2.84 -5.08
C GLN A 225 3.11 -2.71 -5.76
N PHE A 226 2.76 -1.47 -6.11
CA PHE A 226 1.51 -1.18 -6.78
C PHE A 226 1.65 0.00 -7.71
N THR A 227 0.75 0.10 -8.69
CA THR A 227 0.74 1.19 -9.65
C THR A 227 -0.53 2.00 -9.47
N THR A 228 -0.42 3.32 -9.40
CA THR A 228 -1.57 4.23 -9.44
C THR A 228 -1.80 4.68 -10.87
N ASP A 229 -3.06 4.71 -11.29
CA ASP A 229 -3.42 5.28 -12.58
C ASP A 229 -3.28 6.82 -12.55
N PRO A 230 -3.06 7.44 -13.72
CA PRO A 230 -3.17 8.89 -13.85
C PRO A 230 -4.59 9.38 -13.49
N ILE A 231 -4.66 10.51 -12.80
CA ILE A 231 -5.87 11.29 -12.52
C ILE A 231 -5.95 12.43 -13.54
N TYR A 232 -6.91 12.33 -14.46
CA TYR A 232 -7.26 13.41 -15.39
C TYR A 232 -8.34 14.28 -14.73
N ALA A 233 -7.91 15.25 -13.92
CA ALA A 233 -8.84 16.17 -13.24
C ALA A 233 -9.42 17.26 -14.16
N ASP A 234 -8.96 17.35 -15.41
CA ASP A 234 -9.52 18.26 -16.40
C ASP A 234 -10.24 17.40 -17.46
N ASN A 235 -11.57 17.36 -17.41
CA ASN A 235 -12.35 16.88 -18.56
C ASN A 235 -11.98 17.77 -19.74
N PRO A 236 -11.52 17.24 -20.88
CA PRO A 236 -11.21 18.09 -22.00
C PRO A 236 -12.47 18.85 -22.43
N SER A 237 -12.30 20.10 -22.86
CA SER A 237 -13.42 21.02 -23.14
C SER A 237 -14.46 20.45 -24.12
N TYR A 238 -14.06 19.52 -24.99
CA TYR A 238 -14.95 18.84 -25.93
C TYR A 238 -15.93 17.84 -25.28
N CYS A 239 -15.73 17.46 -24.01
CA CYS A 239 -16.69 16.64 -23.26
C CYS A 239 -17.67 17.50 -22.43
N GLY A 240 -17.62 18.83 -22.54
CA GLY A 240 -18.69 19.71 -22.11
C GLY A 240 -19.65 19.90 -23.28
N ARG A 241 -20.89 19.43 -23.13
CA ARG A 241 -22.01 20.02 -23.89
C ARG A 241 -22.01 21.49 -23.49
N ASP A 242 -21.49 22.36 -24.34
CA ASP A 242 -21.64 23.80 -24.17
C ASP A 242 -23.14 24.08 -24.28
N ASN A 243 -23.88 23.98 -23.17
CA ASN A 243 -25.30 24.35 -23.10
C ASN A 243 -25.49 25.88 -23.21
N ASN A 244 -24.60 26.57 -23.95
CA ASN A 244 -24.78 27.95 -24.37
C ASN A 244 -25.57 27.99 -25.69
N ASP A 245 -26.58 27.15 -25.82
CA ASP A 245 -27.69 27.41 -26.73
C ASP A 245 -28.64 28.37 -25.99
N ASP A 246 -28.17 29.61 -25.85
CA ASP A 246 -29.07 30.74 -25.70
C ASP A 246 -29.88 30.81 -27.02
N ASP A 247 -31.19 30.66 -26.88
CA ASP A 247 -32.21 31.14 -27.80
C ASP A 247 -32.33 30.45 -29.17
N ASP A 248 -33.07 29.33 -29.23
CA ASP A 248 -34.10 29.22 -30.28
C ASP A 248 -35.26 28.31 -29.83
N GLU A 249 -36.40 28.94 -29.56
CA GLU A 249 -37.70 28.30 -29.39
C GLU A 249 -38.06 27.57 -30.69
N SER A 250 -37.81 26.26 -30.75
CA SER A 250 -38.52 25.41 -31.71
C SER A 250 -39.00 24.16 -30.99
N ASP A 251 -40.31 24.16 -30.75
CA ASP A 251 -41.09 23.01 -30.33
C ASP A 251 -40.88 21.86 -31.34
N ASP A 252 -40.88 20.63 -30.82
CA ASP A 252 -40.99 19.35 -31.55
C ASP A 252 -39.71 18.66 -32.03
N GLU A 253 -38.83 18.21 -31.13
CA GLU A 253 -38.03 17.00 -31.42
C GLU A 253 -37.97 16.04 -30.20
N GLU A 254 -38.70 14.93 -30.37
CA GLU A 254 -38.77 13.78 -29.47
C GLU A 254 -37.41 13.05 -29.38
N ASP A 255 -36.99 12.78 -28.15
CA ASP A 255 -36.33 11.57 -27.69
C ASP A 255 -35.13 11.05 -28.51
N ASN A 256 -33.94 11.64 -28.29
CA ASN A 256 -32.68 10.91 -28.40
C ASN A 256 -31.80 11.20 -27.17
N GLU A 257 -32.26 10.71 -26.02
CA GLU A 257 -31.45 10.67 -24.81
C GLU A 257 -30.33 9.62 -24.98
N ASP A 258 -29.10 10.06 -24.71
CA ASP A 258 -28.02 9.24 -24.14
C ASP A 258 -27.07 8.43 -25.05
N GLU A 259 -26.87 8.79 -26.32
CA GLU A 259 -25.66 8.32 -27.03
C GLU A 259 -24.46 9.23 -26.71
N LEU A 260 -23.80 8.97 -25.57
CA LEU A 260 -22.50 9.56 -25.25
C LEU A 260 -21.53 9.29 -26.41
N GLU A 261 -20.92 10.35 -26.97
CA GLU A 261 -19.95 10.18 -28.05
C GLU A 261 -18.85 9.18 -27.64
N PRO A 262 -18.53 8.18 -28.48
CA PRO A 262 -17.52 7.17 -28.18
C PRO A 262 -16.14 7.82 -28.05
N GLY A 263 -15.71 8.05 -26.81
CA GLY A 263 -14.42 8.67 -26.49
C GLY A 263 -14.42 9.58 -25.27
N CYS A 264 -15.58 10.04 -24.81
CA CYS A 264 -15.69 10.81 -23.56
C CYS A 264 -15.89 9.86 -22.37
N SER A 265 -14.80 9.50 -21.69
CA SER A 265 -14.90 8.96 -20.33
C SER A 265 -15.26 10.13 -19.43
N LEU A 266 -16.51 10.18 -18.95
CA LEU A 266 -16.99 11.22 -18.04
C LEU A 266 -16.01 11.37 -16.89
N ASP A 267 -15.57 12.61 -16.68
CA ASP A 267 -14.71 13.01 -15.58
C ASP A 267 -15.27 12.48 -14.25
N PRO A 268 -14.58 11.53 -13.60
CA PRO A 268 -15.01 10.98 -12.30
C PRO A 268 -15.05 12.06 -11.20
N CYS A 269 -14.69 13.30 -11.52
CA CYS A 269 -14.63 14.44 -10.60
C CYS A 269 -15.81 15.38 -10.62
N LYS A 270 -16.65 15.33 -11.66
CA LYS A 270 -17.89 16.12 -11.68
C LYS A 270 -19.01 15.49 -10.87
N VAL A 271 -19.00 14.17 -10.71
CA VAL A 271 -19.92 13.48 -9.81
C VAL A 271 -19.25 13.35 -8.45
N SER A 272 -19.57 14.28 -7.54
CA SER A 272 -19.08 14.34 -6.14
C SER A 272 -19.23 13.04 -5.31
N SER A 273 -19.88 12.02 -5.87
CA SER A 273 -20.11 10.70 -5.28
C SER A 273 -19.24 9.57 -5.84
N SER A 274 -18.49 9.75 -6.95
CA SER A 274 -17.67 8.65 -7.48
C SER A 274 -16.26 8.64 -6.92
N ILE A 275 -16.11 8.09 -5.71
CA ILE A 275 -14.81 7.58 -5.26
C ILE A 275 -14.53 6.32 -6.09
N GLN A 276 -13.62 6.40 -7.06
CA GLN A 276 -13.12 5.21 -7.72
C GLN A 276 -12.11 4.52 -6.79
N ILE A 277 -12.61 3.57 -6.00
CA ILE A 277 -11.75 2.62 -5.29
C ILE A 277 -11.28 1.61 -6.32
N LYS A 278 -10.13 1.88 -6.96
CA LYS A 278 -9.49 0.85 -7.76
C LYS A 278 -8.81 -0.13 -6.80
N VAL A 279 -9.39 -1.31 -6.66
CA VAL A 279 -8.76 -2.42 -5.96
C VAL A 279 -7.50 -2.78 -6.74
N ILE A 280 -6.34 -2.53 -6.14
CA ILE A 280 -5.05 -2.84 -6.74
C ILE A 280 -4.94 -4.36 -6.84
N ASN A 281 -4.83 -4.87 -8.06
CA ASN A 281 -4.44 -6.26 -8.28
C ASN A 281 -2.95 -6.40 -7.99
N TRP A 282 -2.61 -7.24 -7.01
CA TRP A 282 -1.26 -7.50 -6.53
C TRP A 282 -0.28 -7.76 -7.67
N GLN A 283 0.67 -6.84 -7.89
CA GLN A 283 1.79 -7.07 -8.79
C GLN A 283 3.04 -7.43 -7.98
N ARG A 284 3.22 -8.74 -7.80
CA ARG A 284 4.47 -9.42 -7.40
C ARG A 284 4.87 -9.26 -5.92
N ARG A 285 4.86 -10.39 -5.20
CA ARG A 285 5.57 -10.54 -3.91
C ARG A 285 7.04 -10.83 -4.21
N THR A 286 7.94 -9.94 -3.78
CA THR A 286 9.37 -10.24 -3.76
C THR A 286 9.70 -10.90 -2.43
N PRO A 287 10.07 -12.19 -2.39
CA PRO A 287 10.50 -12.83 -1.16
C PRO A 287 11.76 -12.10 -0.63
N PHE A 288 11.87 -12.05 0.70
CA PHE A 288 13.08 -11.57 1.37
C PHE A 288 14.26 -12.46 0.96
N ASN A 289 15.32 -11.85 0.45
CA ASN A 289 16.62 -12.51 0.23
C ASN A 289 17.54 -12.28 1.42
#